data_AF-A0A438XP65-F1
#
_entry.id   AF-A0A438XP65-F1
#
_cell.length_a   1.000
_cell.length_b   1.000
_cell.length_c   1.000
_cell.angle_alpha   90.00
_cell.angle_beta   90.00
_cell.angle_gamma   90.00
#
_symmetry.space_group_name_H-M   'P 1'
#
loop_
_entity.id
_entity.type
_entity.pdbx_description
1 polymer ?
#
loop_
_entity_poly.entity_id
_entity_poly.type
_entity_poly.pdbx_seq_one_letter_code
_entity_poly.pdbx_strand_id
1 'polypeptide(L)'
;DALYYLEKIMRFGSKNGVLSFVNLESEKNNQSAEDLKKHAEFFRDNKSFERFKYLNVEVINDQGIKSQHMQDFADKIKAYYRQKKEVKRELKDLQKDEKFWTESSQFKVSVPVGWDINHKEVCFEIGNAQNHTLICDHSGSGKSNFLHVLIQNLAFYYAPNEVQLFLLDYKEGVEFNAYVADTPLEHARLVSVASSVSYGITFLKWLCDEMQKRAELFKQFKVKDLSDYRKHEKMPRLIVVVDEFQVLFSDNKSTKAVEGHLNTLLKKGRSYGVHLVLATQTMRGTDINPSFKAQIANRIALPMDAEDSSSVLGDDAACELVRPEGIFNNNGGHQKYHTKMSIPKAPDDFKSFLTKIHAEFNQRNLTPIDRKIYNGETPLKMPNILKANEMRLHLGKKVDYEQKDLVVEFESNESHLLVVSQDLNARIALMKLLFQNVKSANKELVFCNKEKRLIRFFDAQKEYGITPVENILSVLDTAMNPNSALVIDNLNEAKELHDKVGAEKLRSFLEKAIDNEQYCVIFVHDYRQIKTNYHLDKLKELLNHHFKQCLAFKCNGENLNALQSGLSSPSKLNALLIELSKDSRTEFRPFSLQG
;
A
#
# COMPACT_ATOMS: atom_id res chain seq x y z
N ASP A 1 -39.26 -10.46 -18.42
CA ASP A 1 -38.60 -9.59 -19.41
C ASP A 1 -39.51 -8.51 -20.00
N ALA A 2 -40.58 -8.83 -20.75
CA ALA A 2 -41.45 -7.82 -21.36
C ALA A 2 -42.10 -6.84 -20.35
N LEU A 3 -42.53 -7.36 -19.19
CA LEU A 3 -43.09 -6.57 -18.09
C LEU A 3 -42.08 -5.60 -17.47
N TYR A 4 -40.79 -5.96 -17.41
CA TYR A 4 -39.72 -5.08 -16.91
C TYR A 4 -39.52 -3.86 -17.82
N TYR A 5 -39.60 -4.05 -19.14
CA TYR A 5 -39.54 -2.93 -20.09
C TYR A 5 -40.80 -2.07 -20.05
N LEU A 6 -41.98 -2.69 -19.91
CA LEU A 6 -43.24 -1.96 -19.75
C LEU A 6 -43.24 -1.09 -18.49
N GLU A 7 -42.68 -1.58 -17.39
CA GLU A 7 -42.50 -0.81 -16.15
C GLU A 7 -41.59 0.41 -16.36
N LYS A 8 -40.47 0.26 -17.08
CA LYS A 8 -39.58 1.38 -17.40
C LYS A 8 -40.28 2.42 -18.29
N ILE A 9 -41.10 1.98 -19.25
CA ILE A 9 -41.88 2.88 -20.11
C ILE A 9 -42.93 3.64 -19.28
N MET A 10 -43.66 2.96 -18.40
CA MET A 10 -44.63 3.60 -17.50
C MET A 10 -43.96 4.60 -16.54
N ARG A 11 -42.78 4.26 -16.02
CA ARG A 11 -42.06 5.09 -15.04
C ARG A 11 -41.38 6.31 -15.67
N PHE A 12 -40.84 6.19 -16.87
CA PHE A 12 -39.99 7.22 -17.50
C PHE A 12 -40.60 7.84 -18.76
N GLY A 13 -41.65 7.25 -19.33
CA GLY A 13 -42.23 7.65 -20.61
C GLY A 13 -42.68 9.11 -20.63
N SER A 14 -43.42 9.56 -19.61
CA SER A 14 -43.99 10.92 -19.58
C SER A 14 -42.93 12.02 -19.61
N LYS A 15 -41.78 11.78 -18.97
CA LYS A 15 -40.61 12.67 -19.01
C LYS A 15 -39.93 12.74 -20.37
N ASN A 16 -40.19 11.76 -21.22
CA ASN A 16 -39.66 11.64 -22.58
C ASN A 16 -40.74 11.86 -23.65
N GLY A 17 -41.89 12.44 -23.28
CA GLY A 17 -42.99 12.73 -24.21
C GLY A 17 -43.85 11.52 -24.59
N VAL A 18 -43.71 10.40 -23.89
CA VAL A 18 -44.48 9.16 -24.12
C VAL A 18 -45.49 8.97 -23.00
N LEU A 19 -46.78 9.17 -23.29
CA LEU A 19 -47.88 8.90 -22.37
C LEU A 19 -48.38 7.47 -22.58
N SER A 20 -48.38 6.66 -21.52
CA SER A 20 -48.75 5.25 -21.58
C SER A 20 -50.07 5.00 -20.86
N PHE A 21 -51.01 4.34 -21.55
CA PHE A 21 -52.28 3.88 -20.99
C PHE A 21 -52.30 2.36 -21.03
N VAL A 22 -52.48 1.73 -19.86
CA VAL A 22 -52.49 0.27 -19.74
C VAL A 22 -53.85 -0.17 -19.26
N ASN A 23 -54.54 -0.97 -20.08
CA ASN A 23 -55.78 -1.64 -19.68
C ASN A 23 -55.45 -3.03 -19.11
N LEU A 24 -55.71 -3.23 -17.82
CA LEU A 24 -55.47 -4.50 -17.13
C LEU A 24 -56.79 -5.27 -17.02
N GLU A 25 -57.01 -6.22 -17.93
CA GLU A 25 -58.11 -7.18 -17.81
C GLU A 25 -57.76 -8.28 -16.78
N SER A 26 -58.21 -8.07 -15.53
CA SER A 26 -58.32 -9.02 -14.40
C SER A 26 -57.37 -8.83 -13.19
N GLU A 27 -58.00 -8.87 -12.00
CA GLU A 27 -57.41 -8.80 -10.66
C GLU A 27 -56.87 -10.15 -10.16
N LYS A 28 -56.12 -10.90 -10.97
CA LYS A 28 -55.35 -12.02 -10.40
C LYS A 28 -54.02 -11.49 -9.88
N ASN A 29 -53.81 -11.62 -8.56
CA ASN A 29 -52.59 -11.24 -7.84
C ASN A 29 -51.34 -11.73 -8.57
N ASN A 30 -50.77 -10.85 -9.38
CA ASN A 30 -49.51 -11.06 -10.07
C ASN A 30 -48.61 -9.91 -9.63
N GLN A 31 -47.49 -10.25 -8.98
CA GLN A 31 -46.61 -9.28 -8.32
C GLN A 31 -46.09 -8.22 -9.31
N SER A 32 -45.89 -8.61 -10.58
CA SER A 32 -45.51 -7.70 -11.65
C SER A 32 -46.59 -6.68 -12.05
N ALA A 33 -47.87 -6.99 -11.82
CA ALA A 33 -48.94 -6.01 -12.00
C ALA A 33 -48.93 -4.98 -10.86
N GLU A 34 -48.59 -5.38 -9.63
CA GLU A 34 -48.48 -4.44 -8.50
C GLU A 34 -47.35 -3.42 -8.68
N ASP A 35 -46.22 -3.81 -9.27
CA ASP A 35 -45.13 -2.89 -9.55
C ASP A 35 -45.51 -1.84 -10.62
N LEU A 36 -46.27 -2.23 -11.64
CA LEU A 36 -46.85 -1.30 -12.61
C LEU A 36 -47.85 -0.33 -11.94
N LYS A 37 -48.67 -0.85 -11.00
CA LYS A 37 -49.65 -0.06 -10.27
C LYS A 37 -49.01 1.07 -9.44
N LYS A 38 -47.76 0.92 -8.95
CA LYS A 38 -47.02 1.97 -8.21
C LYS A 38 -46.70 3.21 -9.04
N HIS A 39 -46.71 3.09 -10.36
CA HIS A 39 -46.30 4.14 -11.30
C HIS A 39 -47.45 4.66 -12.17
N ALA A 40 -48.69 4.23 -11.90
CA ALA A 40 -49.88 4.59 -12.66
C ALA A 40 -50.88 5.39 -11.81
N GLU A 41 -51.59 6.33 -12.44
CA GLU A 41 -52.81 6.90 -11.87
C GLU A 41 -54.04 6.09 -12.30
N PHE A 42 -54.94 5.79 -11.36
CA PHE A 42 -56.14 4.99 -11.61
C PHE A 42 -57.35 5.87 -11.86
N PHE A 43 -57.94 5.74 -13.04
CA PHE A 43 -59.26 6.31 -13.32
C PHE A 43 -60.33 5.30 -12.87
N ARG A 44 -61.13 5.70 -11.86
CA ARG A 44 -62.17 4.84 -11.26
C ARG A 44 -63.52 4.92 -11.95
N ASP A 45 -63.68 5.77 -12.97
CA ASP A 45 -64.91 5.88 -13.74
C ASP A 45 -64.66 5.93 -15.25
N ASN A 46 -65.64 5.46 -16.03
CA ASN A 46 -65.60 5.50 -17.48
C ASN A 46 -65.93 6.89 -18.04
N LYS A 47 -66.28 7.87 -17.18
CA LYS A 47 -66.62 9.25 -17.58
C LYS A 47 -65.36 10.11 -17.73
N SER A 48 -64.24 9.74 -17.13
CA SER A 48 -62.96 10.44 -17.24
C SER A 48 -62.38 10.40 -18.67
N PHE A 49 -62.76 9.40 -19.47
CA PHE A 49 -62.35 9.28 -20.87
C PHE A 49 -63.03 10.31 -21.80
N GLU A 50 -64.12 10.97 -21.36
CA GLU A 50 -64.74 12.07 -22.09
C GLU A 50 -63.84 13.31 -22.21
N ARG A 51 -62.71 13.40 -21.51
CA ARG A 51 -61.77 14.51 -21.72
C ARG A 51 -60.81 14.25 -22.89
N PHE A 52 -60.69 13.01 -23.36
CA PHE A 52 -59.81 12.65 -24.48
C PHE A 52 -60.41 12.96 -25.86
N LYS A 53 -61.74 13.17 -25.98
CA LYS A 53 -62.40 13.57 -27.24
C LYS A 53 -61.98 14.95 -27.76
N TYR A 54 -61.28 15.75 -26.95
CA TYR A 54 -60.71 17.04 -27.36
C TYR A 54 -59.23 16.97 -27.74
N LEU A 55 -58.58 15.83 -27.53
CA LEU A 55 -57.25 15.59 -28.06
C LEU A 55 -57.43 15.04 -29.48
N ASN A 56 -56.77 15.67 -30.45
CA ASN A 56 -56.73 15.17 -31.82
C ASN A 56 -55.78 13.95 -31.86
N VAL A 57 -56.27 12.80 -31.39
CA VAL A 57 -55.47 11.57 -31.24
C VAL A 57 -55.80 10.61 -32.38
N GLU A 58 -54.76 10.21 -33.10
CA GLU A 58 -54.82 9.07 -34.00
C GLU A 58 -54.85 7.79 -33.16
N VAL A 59 -55.99 7.08 -33.14
CA VAL A 59 -56.09 5.78 -32.48
C VAL A 59 -55.55 4.72 -33.42
N ILE A 60 -54.27 4.40 -33.27
CA ILE A 60 -53.64 3.28 -33.95
C ILE A 60 -54.10 2.00 -33.23
N ASN A 61 -55.13 1.34 -33.78
CA ASN A 61 -55.50 0.00 -33.35
C ASN A 61 -54.42 -0.97 -33.80
N ASP A 62 -53.52 -1.31 -32.88
CA ASP A 62 -52.58 -2.39 -33.11
C ASP A 62 -53.35 -3.72 -33.11
N GLN A 63 -53.52 -4.37 -34.27
CA GLN A 63 -54.00 -5.76 -34.35
C GLN A 63 -52.93 -6.76 -33.87
N GLY A 64 -52.12 -6.32 -32.90
CA GLY A 64 -50.81 -6.86 -32.63
C GLY A 64 -49.91 -6.66 -33.84
N ILE A 65 -48.84 -5.90 -33.67
CA ILE A 65 -47.59 -6.15 -34.36
C ILE A 65 -47.38 -7.64 -34.12
N LYS A 66 -47.62 -8.49 -35.15
CA LYS A 66 -47.53 -9.96 -35.03
C LYS A 66 -46.38 -10.26 -34.09
N SER A 67 -46.58 -11.05 -33.03
CA SER A 67 -45.55 -11.34 -32.00
C SER A 67 -44.13 -11.34 -32.59
N GLN A 68 -43.99 -11.99 -33.75
CA GLN A 68 -42.79 -11.99 -34.58
C GLN A 68 -42.19 -10.62 -34.92
N HIS A 69 -42.91 -9.60 -35.39
CA HIS A 69 -42.33 -8.27 -35.69
C HIS A 69 -41.84 -7.55 -34.43
N MET A 70 -42.53 -7.66 -33.29
CA MET A 70 -42.07 -7.06 -32.04
C MET A 70 -40.86 -7.82 -31.50
N GLN A 71 -40.87 -9.14 -31.68
CA GLN A 71 -39.77 -10.03 -31.35
C GLN A 71 -38.58 -9.79 -32.28
N ASP A 72 -38.78 -9.56 -33.57
CA ASP A 72 -37.77 -9.20 -34.57
C ASP A 72 -37.22 -7.79 -34.30
N PHE A 73 -38.05 -6.84 -33.86
CA PHE A 73 -37.60 -5.52 -33.45
C PHE A 73 -36.79 -5.59 -32.15
N ALA A 74 -37.28 -6.32 -31.15
CA ALA A 74 -36.58 -6.58 -29.90
C ALA A 74 -35.28 -7.37 -30.15
N ASP A 75 -35.26 -8.31 -31.10
CA ASP A 75 -34.12 -9.10 -31.51
C ASP A 75 -33.14 -8.29 -32.34
N LYS A 76 -33.60 -7.35 -33.18
CA LYS A 76 -32.74 -6.35 -33.84
C LYS A 76 -32.11 -5.39 -32.85
N ILE A 77 -32.87 -4.92 -31.85
CA ILE A 77 -32.33 -4.13 -30.74
C ILE A 77 -31.32 -4.98 -29.95
N LYS A 78 -31.68 -6.22 -29.59
CA LYS A 78 -30.79 -7.16 -28.90
C LYS A 78 -29.54 -7.40 -29.71
N ALA A 79 -29.64 -7.69 -31.01
CA ALA A 79 -28.53 -7.96 -31.90
C ALA A 79 -27.64 -6.73 -32.09
N TYR A 80 -28.23 -5.55 -32.27
CA TYR A 80 -27.51 -4.27 -32.28
C TYR A 80 -26.73 -4.08 -30.98
N TYR A 81 -27.37 -4.25 -29.82
CA TYR A 81 -26.69 -4.16 -28.52
C TYR A 81 -25.76 -5.34 -28.23
N ARG A 82 -25.92 -6.51 -28.87
CA ARG A 82 -25.04 -7.69 -28.74
C ARG A 82 -23.76 -7.48 -29.53
N GLN A 83 -23.85 -7.04 -30.79
CA GLN A 83 -22.71 -6.56 -31.58
C GLN A 83 -22.01 -5.37 -30.91
N LYS A 84 -22.76 -4.44 -30.29
CA LYS A 84 -22.16 -3.31 -29.57
C LYS A 84 -21.56 -3.70 -28.21
N LYS A 85 -22.12 -4.71 -27.52
CA LYS A 85 -21.50 -5.35 -26.35
C LYS A 85 -20.22 -6.11 -26.73
N GLU A 86 -20.12 -6.58 -27.97
CA GLU A 86 -18.91 -7.18 -28.54
C GLU A 86 -17.84 -6.13 -28.89
N VAL A 87 -18.22 -4.87 -29.19
CA VAL A 87 -17.26 -3.77 -29.23
C VAL A 87 -16.77 -3.48 -27.81
N LYS A 88 -15.72 -4.19 -27.41
CA LYS A 88 -14.95 -3.87 -26.21
C LYS A 88 -14.42 -2.45 -26.39
N ARG A 89 -14.97 -1.50 -25.62
CA ARG A 89 -14.36 -0.19 -25.49
C ARG A 89 -13.02 -0.36 -24.77
N GLU A 90 -11.97 0.09 -25.42
CA GLU A 90 -10.61 -0.02 -24.93
C GLU A 90 -10.16 1.32 -24.35
N LEU A 91 -9.13 1.29 -23.50
CA LEU A 91 -8.59 2.49 -22.89
C LEU A 91 -8.17 3.55 -23.93
N LYS A 92 -7.65 3.12 -25.08
CA LYS A 92 -7.24 4.00 -26.18
C LYS A 92 -8.40 4.88 -26.69
N ASP A 93 -9.64 4.43 -26.55
CA ASP A 93 -10.82 5.21 -26.97
C ASP A 93 -11.08 6.43 -26.06
N LEU A 94 -10.44 6.45 -24.88
CA LEU A 94 -10.40 7.62 -23.98
C LEU A 94 -9.14 8.47 -24.14
N GLN A 95 -8.19 8.08 -25.00
CA GLN A 95 -6.89 8.71 -25.14
C GLN A 95 -6.79 9.41 -26.48
N LYS A 96 -6.88 10.75 -26.46
CA LYS A 96 -6.76 11.58 -27.67
C LYS A 96 -5.31 12.01 -27.81
N ASP A 97 -4.60 11.54 -28.85
CA ASP A 97 -3.16 11.81 -29.02
C ASP A 97 -2.80 13.31 -29.03
N GLU A 98 -3.70 14.15 -29.56
CA GLU A 98 -3.57 15.62 -29.50
C GLU A 98 -3.50 16.20 -28.08
N LYS A 99 -3.97 15.45 -27.08
CA LYS A 99 -3.96 15.82 -25.67
C LYS A 99 -2.82 15.20 -24.87
N PHE A 100 -1.97 14.40 -25.51
CA PHE A 100 -0.86 13.71 -24.86
C PHE A 100 0.11 14.72 -24.19
N TRP A 101 0.17 14.69 -22.85
CA TRP A 101 0.95 15.61 -22.02
C TRP A 101 0.71 17.10 -22.31
N THR A 102 -0.55 17.47 -22.51
CA THR A 102 -0.97 18.86 -22.70
C THR A 102 -1.64 19.46 -21.47
N GLU A 103 -2.13 18.62 -20.56
CA GLU A 103 -2.90 19.06 -19.41
C GLU A 103 -1.99 19.58 -18.28
N SER A 104 -2.44 20.62 -17.59
CA SER A 104 -1.75 21.20 -16.42
C SER A 104 -2.43 20.78 -15.13
N SER A 105 -1.66 20.25 -14.20
CA SER A 105 -2.14 19.88 -12.87
C SER A 105 -2.16 21.07 -11.89
N GLN A 106 -2.04 22.32 -12.36
CA GLN A 106 -1.89 23.47 -11.44
C GLN A 106 -3.07 23.59 -10.47
N PHE A 107 -4.30 23.49 -11.00
CA PHE A 107 -5.52 23.63 -10.19
C PHE A 107 -6.18 22.29 -9.89
N LYS A 108 -6.29 21.43 -10.90
CA LYS A 108 -6.91 20.12 -10.79
C LYS A 108 -6.20 19.09 -11.66
N VAL A 109 -6.44 17.83 -11.37
CA VAL A 109 -6.20 16.71 -12.29
C VAL A 109 -7.57 16.18 -12.68
N SER A 110 -7.79 16.04 -13.99
CA SER A 110 -9.02 15.52 -14.58
C SER A 110 -8.65 14.56 -15.70
N VAL A 111 -9.06 13.30 -15.59
CA VAL A 111 -8.86 12.30 -16.64
C VAL A 111 -10.13 11.48 -16.87
N PRO A 112 -10.49 11.15 -18.11
CA PRO A 112 -11.63 10.28 -18.36
C PRO A 112 -11.36 8.86 -17.82
N VAL A 113 -12.37 8.22 -17.26
CA VAL A 113 -12.30 6.86 -16.71
C VAL A 113 -13.40 5.93 -17.20
N GLY A 114 -14.34 6.46 -17.99
CA GLY A 114 -15.44 5.71 -18.57
C GLY A 114 -16.43 6.62 -19.27
N TRP A 115 -17.59 6.06 -19.61
CA TRP A 115 -18.70 6.82 -20.20
C TRP A 115 -19.99 6.57 -19.45
N ASP A 116 -20.80 7.61 -19.27
CA ASP A 116 -22.13 7.48 -18.68
C ASP A 116 -23.12 6.80 -19.65
N ILE A 117 -24.36 6.64 -19.18
CA ILE A 117 -25.46 6.07 -19.97
C ILE A 117 -25.80 6.86 -21.25
N ASN A 118 -25.39 8.12 -21.33
CA ASN A 118 -25.57 9.01 -22.49
C ASN A 118 -24.30 9.07 -23.35
N HIS A 119 -23.32 8.19 -23.10
CA HIS A 119 -22.02 8.15 -23.77
C HIS A 119 -21.14 9.38 -23.56
N LYS A 120 -21.39 10.19 -22.53
CA LYS A 120 -20.50 11.28 -22.13
C LYS A 120 -19.36 10.74 -21.29
N GLU A 121 -18.14 11.23 -21.52
CA GLU A 121 -16.97 10.89 -20.71
C GLU A 121 -17.23 11.24 -19.23
N VAL A 122 -17.00 10.27 -18.35
CA VAL A 122 -16.98 10.45 -16.90
C VAL A 122 -15.53 10.63 -16.49
N CYS A 123 -15.22 11.75 -15.84
CA CYS A 123 -13.86 12.10 -15.45
C CYS A 123 -13.62 11.85 -13.96
N PHE A 124 -12.49 11.22 -13.66
CA PHE A 124 -11.88 11.26 -12.33
C PHE A 124 -11.28 12.66 -12.13
N GLU A 125 -11.65 13.33 -11.03
CA GLU A 125 -11.17 14.67 -10.71
C GLU A 125 -10.64 14.80 -9.28
N ILE A 126 -9.48 15.44 -9.12
CA ILE A 126 -8.88 15.81 -7.81
C ILE A 126 -8.24 17.20 -7.87
N GLY A 127 -8.09 17.86 -6.72
CA GLY A 127 -7.35 19.13 -6.58
C GLY A 127 -8.23 20.33 -6.23
N ASN A 128 -9.52 20.31 -6.59
CA ASN A 128 -10.49 21.35 -6.30
C ASN A 128 -11.27 21.08 -5.00
N ALA A 129 -12.58 20.82 -5.09
CA ALA A 129 -13.40 20.43 -3.94
C ALA A 129 -13.10 18.98 -3.52
N GLN A 130 -12.84 18.13 -4.51
CA GLN A 130 -12.54 16.71 -4.35
C GLN A 130 -11.03 16.47 -4.28
N ASN A 131 -10.58 15.67 -3.32
CA ASN A 131 -9.15 15.55 -2.99
C ASN A 131 -8.64 14.12 -2.89
N HIS A 132 -9.47 13.24 -2.36
CA HIS A 132 -9.14 11.85 -2.10
C HIS A 132 -10.28 10.99 -2.62
N THR A 133 -9.95 9.75 -2.95
CA THR A 133 -10.85 8.83 -3.61
C THR A 133 -10.86 7.49 -2.90
N LEU A 134 -12.04 6.96 -2.63
CA LEU A 134 -12.28 5.61 -2.16
C LEU A 134 -12.79 4.77 -3.33
N ILE A 135 -12.16 3.63 -3.58
CA ILE A 135 -12.60 2.63 -4.55
C ILE A 135 -12.96 1.38 -3.77
N CYS A 136 -14.17 0.87 -3.98
CA CYS A 136 -14.59 -0.39 -3.40
C CYS A 136 -15.14 -1.29 -4.50
N ASP A 137 -14.90 -2.58 -4.36
CA ASP A 137 -15.18 -3.60 -5.35
C ASP A 137 -15.50 -4.93 -4.64
N HIS A 138 -16.05 -5.93 -5.33
CA HIS A 138 -16.01 -7.33 -4.88
C HIS A 138 -15.00 -8.12 -5.71
N SER A 139 -14.52 -9.27 -5.23
CA SER A 139 -13.47 -10.03 -5.92
C SER A 139 -13.75 -10.25 -7.42
N GLY A 140 -12.76 -9.86 -8.22
CA GLY A 140 -12.78 -9.90 -9.68
C GLY A 140 -13.58 -8.77 -10.34
N SER A 141 -14.36 -7.96 -9.62
CA SER A 141 -15.36 -7.03 -10.18
C SER A 141 -14.83 -5.97 -11.15
N GLY A 142 -13.50 -5.77 -11.19
CA GLY A 142 -12.82 -4.94 -12.19
C GLY A 142 -11.92 -3.87 -11.57
N LYS A 143 -11.66 -3.90 -10.25
CA LYS A 143 -10.77 -2.94 -9.57
C LYS A 143 -9.43 -2.83 -10.24
N SER A 144 -8.75 -3.95 -10.48
CA SER A 144 -7.44 -3.97 -11.14
C SER A 144 -7.47 -3.25 -12.49
N ASN A 145 -8.43 -3.62 -13.34
CA ASN A 145 -8.65 -2.96 -14.63
C ASN A 145 -8.89 -1.45 -14.46
N PHE A 146 -9.74 -1.04 -13.50
CA PHE A 146 -10.01 0.37 -13.24
C PHE A 146 -8.77 1.14 -12.77
N LEU A 147 -7.97 0.57 -11.87
CA LEU A 147 -6.71 1.17 -11.40
C LEU A 147 -5.74 1.37 -12.58
N HIS A 148 -5.63 0.39 -13.48
CA HIS A 148 -4.82 0.53 -14.69
C HIS A 148 -5.35 1.59 -15.66
N VAL A 149 -6.67 1.64 -15.88
CA VAL A 149 -7.31 2.72 -16.66
C VAL A 149 -6.96 4.09 -16.09
N LEU A 150 -7.09 4.25 -14.78
CA LEU A 150 -6.78 5.49 -14.08
C LEU A 150 -5.30 5.86 -14.21
N ILE A 151 -4.38 4.95 -13.87
CA ILE A 151 -2.93 5.18 -13.88
C ILE A 151 -2.46 5.54 -15.29
N GLN A 152 -2.87 4.77 -16.30
CA GLN A 152 -2.44 5.03 -17.67
C GLN A 152 -3.02 6.33 -18.22
N ASN A 153 -4.28 6.69 -17.90
CA ASN A 153 -4.81 7.99 -18.32
C ASN A 153 -4.15 9.16 -17.58
N LEU A 154 -3.82 9.03 -16.29
CA LEU A 154 -3.00 10.02 -15.57
C LEU A 154 -1.65 10.23 -16.29
N ALA A 155 -0.98 9.14 -16.63
CA ALA A 155 0.31 9.18 -17.33
C ALA A 155 0.21 9.61 -18.80
N PHE A 156 -0.95 9.47 -19.46
CA PHE A 156 -1.17 9.91 -20.83
C PHE A 156 -1.44 11.42 -20.92
N TYR A 157 -2.28 11.95 -20.03
CA TYR A 157 -2.72 13.35 -20.10
C TYR A 157 -1.74 14.34 -19.46
N TYR A 158 -1.00 13.91 -18.42
CA TYR A 158 -0.09 14.76 -17.65
C TYR A 158 1.34 14.27 -17.80
N ALA A 159 2.31 15.17 -17.93
CA ALA A 159 3.73 14.83 -17.92
C ALA A 159 4.23 14.47 -16.50
N PRO A 160 5.37 13.78 -16.34
CA PRO A 160 5.90 13.40 -15.01
C PRO A 160 6.25 14.58 -14.08
N ASN A 161 6.48 15.77 -14.63
CA ASN A 161 6.67 17.00 -13.86
C ASN A 161 5.35 17.67 -13.42
N GLU A 162 4.21 17.20 -13.92
CA GLU A 162 2.86 17.59 -13.51
C GLU A 162 2.28 16.63 -12.47
N VAL A 163 2.46 15.31 -12.67
CA VAL A 163 1.91 14.26 -11.80
C VAL A 163 2.98 13.21 -11.51
N GLN A 164 3.14 12.89 -10.23
CA GLN A 164 3.96 11.76 -9.75
C GLN A 164 3.09 10.74 -9.03
N LEU A 165 3.33 9.47 -9.33
CA LEU A 165 2.57 8.34 -8.82
C LEU A 165 3.36 7.56 -7.75
N PHE A 166 2.67 7.18 -6.69
CA PHE A 166 3.13 6.22 -5.70
C PHE A 166 2.14 5.06 -5.71
N LEU A 167 2.61 3.88 -6.10
CA LEU A 167 1.78 2.69 -6.27
C LEU A 167 2.12 1.70 -5.17
N LEU A 168 1.21 1.45 -4.24
CA LEU A 168 1.38 0.55 -3.11
C LEU A 168 0.42 -0.62 -3.23
N ASP A 169 0.98 -1.82 -3.33
CA ASP A 169 0.25 -3.07 -3.37
C ASP A 169 0.40 -3.80 -2.03
N TYR A 170 -0.73 -4.13 -1.38
CA TYR A 170 -0.80 -4.94 -0.16
C TYR A 170 -1.26 -6.39 -0.43
N LYS A 171 -1.43 -6.79 -1.70
CA LYS A 171 -1.98 -8.09 -2.11
C LYS A 171 -1.02 -8.86 -3.02
N GLU A 172 -0.28 -9.81 -2.45
CA GLU A 172 0.57 -10.80 -3.17
C GLU A 172 1.53 -10.22 -4.25
N GLY A 173 1.69 -8.89 -4.29
CA GLY A 173 2.63 -8.18 -5.12
C GLY A 173 2.46 -8.39 -6.62
N VAL A 174 1.24 -8.43 -7.16
CA VAL A 174 1.01 -8.66 -8.60
C VAL A 174 0.45 -7.45 -9.35
N GLU A 175 -0.28 -6.57 -8.67
CA GLU A 175 -1.12 -5.56 -9.31
C GLU A 175 -0.29 -4.52 -10.07
N PHE A 176 0.79 -4.02 -9.46
CA PHE A 176 1.61 -2.95 -10.04
C PHE A 176 2.93 -3.41 -10.65
N ASN A 177 3.18 -4.71 -10.74
CA ASN A 177 4.39 -5.27 -11.34
C ASN A 177 4.58 -4.88 -12.81
N ALA A 178 3.48 -4.68 -13.54
CA ALA A 178 3.51 -4.23 -14.93
C ALA A 178 4.28 -2.92 -15.12
N TYR A 179 4.38 -2.08 -14.08
CA TYR A 179 5.11 -0.81 -14.12
C TYR A 179 6.59 -0.95 -13.73
N VAL A 180 7.05 -2.12 -13.27
CA VAL A 180 8.42 -2.42 -12.80
C VAL A 180 9.29 -3.09 -13.88
N ALA A 181 8.72 -3.38 -15.05
CA ALA A 181 9.41 -4.02 -16.17
C ALA A 181 10.62 -3.22 -16.71
N ASP A 182 11.32 -3.80 -17.69
CA ASP A 182 12.54 -3.24 -18.32
C ASP A 182 12.40 -1.77 -18.74
N THR A 183 11.20 -1.35 -19.15
CA THR A 183 10.85 0.05 -19.37
C THR A 183 9.97 0.56 -18.22
N PRO A 184 10.50 1.45 -17.35
CA PRO A 184 9.73 2.08 -16.28
C PRO A 184 8.50 2.84 -16.76
N LEU A 185 7.53 3.00 -15.87
CA LEU A 185 6.63 4.14 -15.95
C LEU A 185 7.33 5.38 -15.36
N GLU A 186 7.60 6.39 -16.19
CA GLU A 186 8.35 7.60 -15.77
C GLU A 186 7.64 8.42 -14.69
N HIS A 187 6.31 8.33 -14.59
CA HIS A 187 5.54 8.97 -13.53
C HIS A 187 5.67 8.26 -12.19
N ALA A 188 6.05 6.98 -12.17
CA ALA A 188 6.04 6.16 -10.96
C ALA A 188 7.30 6.39 -10.11
N ARG A 189 7.18 7.30 -9.14
CA ARG A 189 8.24 7.61 -8.17
C ARG A 189 8.42 6.50 -7.14
N LEU A 190 7.35 5.77 -6.81
CA LEU A 190 7.40 4.57 -5.99
C LEU A 190 6.53 3.48 -6.61
N VAL A 191 7.07 2.27 -6.69
CA VAL A 191 6.27 1.05 -6.83
C VAL A 191 6.63 0.11 -5.68
N SER A 192 5.66 -0.16 -4.82
CA SER A 192 5.80 -1.06 -3.67
C SER A 192 5.02 -2.34 -3.93
N VAL A 193 5.77 -3.41 -4.17
CA VAL A 193 5.31 -4.77 -4.45
C VAL A 193 5.34 -5.53 -3.13
N ALA A 194 4.18 -5.98 -2.64
CA ALA A 194 4.04 -6.66 -1.36
C ALA A 194 4.52 -5.83 -0.15
N SER A 195 3.73 -4.82 0.19
CA SER A 195 4.02 -3.87 1.26
C SER A 195 3.68 -4.45 2.65
N SER A 196 4.55 -4.26 3.65
CA SER A 196 4.20 -4.55 5.04
C SER A 196 3.41 -3.40 5.67
N VAL A 197 2.64 -3.68 6.73
CA VAL A 197 1.96 -2.63 7.52
C VAL A 197 2.95 -1.60 8.05
N SER A 198 4.10 -2.06 8.54
CA SER A 198 5.18 -1.19 9.03
C SER A 198 5.72 -0.24 7.95
N TYR A 199 5.95 -0.73 6.73
CA TYR A 199 6.34 0.10 5.59
C TYR A 199 5.26 1.13 5.24
N GLY A 200 3.98 0.72 5.29
CA GLY A 200 2.85 1.62 5.09
C GLY A 200 2.84 2.79 6.05
N ILE A 201 3.06 2.52 7.34
CA ILE A 201 3.10 3.56 8.39
C ILE A 201 4.25 4.54 8.14
N THR A 202 5.46 4.03 7.88
CA THR A 202 6.64 4.89 7.63
C THR A 202 6.50 5.67 6.34
N PHE A 203 5.86 5.11 5.31
CA PHE A 203 5.53 5.81 4.07
C PHE A 203 4.48 6.92 4.27
N LEU A 204 3.38 6.64 4.99
CA LEU A 204 2.37 7.66 5.32
C LEU A 204 2.97 8.79 6.16
N LYS A 205 3.87 8.47 7.10
CA LYS A 205 4.66 9.47 7.83
C LYS A 205 5.51 10.30 6.86
N TRP A 206 6.25 9.67 5.95
CA TRP A 206 7.08 10.36 4.97
C TRP A 206 6.25 11.32 4.09
N LEU A 207 5.03 10.93 3.68
CA LEU A 207 4.12 11.83 2.96
C LEU A 207 3.73 13.06 3.81
N CYS A 208 3.51 12.88 5.12
CA CYS A 208 3.26 14.01 6.02
C CYS A 208 4.49 14.92 6.11
N ASP A 209 5.70 14.36 6.20
CA ASP A 209 6.95 15.13 6.21
C ASP A 209 7.16 15.87 4.88
N GLU A 210 6.81 15.27 3.74
CA GLU A 210 6.83 15.91 2.42
C GLU A 210 5.84 17.08 2.32
N MET A 211 4.64 16.94 2.89
CA MET A 211 3.70 18.07 3.01
C MET A 211 4.26 19.20 3.84
N GLN A 212 4.98 18.89 4.92
CA GLN A 212 5.63 19.90 5.76
C GLN A 212 6.75 20.63 5.01
N LYS A 213 7.58 19.91 4.26
CA LYS A 213 8.60 20.53 3.39
C LYS A 213 7.98 21.48 2.35
N ARG A 214 6.89 21.05 1.70
CA ARG A 214 6.12 21.90 0.78
C ARG A 214 5.55 23.13 1.49
N ALA A 215 5.04 22.98 2.71
CA ALA A 215 4.54 24.10 3.50
C ALA A 215 5.62 25.14 3.80
N GLU A 216 6.85 24.72 4.10
CA GLU A 216 7.98 25.61 4.32
C GLU A 216 8.36 26.37 3.06
N LEU A 217 8.40 25.70 1.90
CA LEU A 217 8.59 26.36 0.60
C LEU A 217 7.48 27.37 0.32
N PHE A 218 6.22 27.02 0.55
CA PHE A 218 5.10 27.92 0.29
C PHE A 218 5.17 29.19 1.16
N LYS A 219 5.60 29.05 2.42
CA LYS A 219 5.85 30.19 3.32
C LYS A 219 6.96 31.10 2.78
N GLN A 220 8.05 30.55 2.25
CA GLN A 220 9.14 31.35 1.67
C GLN A 220 8.66 32.20 0.49
N PHE A 221 7.77 31.65 -0.34
CA PHE A 221 7.14 32.36 -1.46
C PHE A 221 5.88 33.17 -1.09
N LYS A 222 5.47 33.16 0.20
CA LYS A 222 4.26 33.82 0.71
C LYS A 222 2.96 33.39 0.00
N VAL A 223 2.87 32.13 -0.37
CA VAL A 223 1.70 31.52 -1.01
C VAL A 223 1.01 30.52 -0.07
N LYS A 224 -0.29 30.27 -0.30
CA LYS A 224 -1.11 29.46 0.61
C LYS A 224 -1.21 27.97 0.24
N ASP A 225 -1.02 27.65 -1.04
CA ASP A 225 -1.22 26.30 -1.58
C ASP A 225 -0.39 26.05 -2.84
N LEU A 226 -0.43 24.81 -3.33
CA LEU A 226 0.30 24.36 -4.51
C LEU A 226 -0.08 25.17 -5.75
N SER A 227 -1.36 25.51 -5.94
CA SER A 227 -1.81 26.18 -7.15
C SER A 227 -1.22 27.58 -7.29
N ASP A 228 -1.06 28.28 -6.16
CA ASP A 228 -0.38 29.56 -6.08
C ASP A 228 1.14 29.40 -6.17
N TYR A 229 1.74 28.42 -5.49
CA TYR A 229 3.18 28.14 -5.59
C TYR A 229 3.61 27.86 -7.03
N ARG A 230 2.78 27.15 -7.78
CA ARG A 230 3.03 26.78 -9.17
C ARG A 230 3.04 27.95 -10.17
N LYS A 231 2.66 29.15 -9.74
CA LYS A 231 2.87 30.39 -10.51
C LYS A 231 4.34 30.84 -10.48
N HIS A 232 5.12 30.35 -9.52
CA HIS A 232 6.52 30.70 -9.32
C HIS A 232 7.45 29.56 -9.76
N GLU A 233 7.18 28.33 -9.32
CA GLU A 233 8.07 27.18 -9.53
C GLU A 233 7.29 25.91 -9.88
N LYS A 234 7.92 24.98 -10.63
CA LYS A 234 7.28 23.70 -10.94
C LYS A 234 7.26 22.79 -9.71
N MET A 235 6.10 22.19 -9.43
CA MET A 235 5.97 21.18 -8.38
C MET A 235 4.83 20.21 -8.75
N PRO A 236 5.10 18.90 -8.92
CA PRO A 236 4.07 17.95 -9.31
C PRO A 236 3.10 17.66 -8.18
N ARG A 237 1.86 17.31 -8.54
CA ARG A 237 0.92 16.67 -7.63
C ARG A 237 1.35 15.23 -7.37
N LEU A 238 1.28 14.80 -6.11
CA LEU A 238 1.55 13.43 -5.69
C LEU A 238 0.23 12.69 -5.61
N ILE A 239 0.06 11.64 -6.41
CA ILE A 239 -1.10 10.76 -6.36
C ILE A 239 -0.65 9.40 -5.83
N VAL A 240 -1.18 9.03 -4.68
CA VAL A 240 -0.84 7.81 -3.96
C VAL A 240 -1.97 6.82 -4.15
N VAL A 241 -1.72 5.78 -4.93
CA VAL A 241 -2.64 4.68 -5.16
C VAL A 241 -2.27 3.55 -4.21
N VAL A 242 -3.18 3.22 -3.30
CA VAL A 242 -3.01 2.12 -2.33
C VAL A 242 -4.06 1.06 -2.64
N ASP A 243 -3.60 -0.10 -3.10
CA ASP A 243 -4.46 -1.25 -3.29
C ASP A 243 -4.53 -2.11 -2.03
N GLU A 244 -5.73 -2.59 -1.71
CA GLU A 244 -6.08 -3.24 -0.43
C GLU A 244 -5.64 -2.44 0.82
N PHE A 245 -5.97 -1.14 0.86
CA PHE A 245 -5.52 -0.26 1.94
C PHE A 245 -5.98 -0.67 3.34
N GLN A 246 -7.05 -1.45 3.45
CA GLN A 246 -7.56 -1.99 4.71
C GLN A 246 -6.55 -2.89 5.42
N VAL A 247 -5.59 -3.48 4.70
CA VAL A 247 -4.50 -4.26 5.30
C VAL A 247 -3.67 -3.43 6.29
N LEU A 248 -3.58 -2.10 6.09
CA LEU A 248 -2.94 -1.17 7.02
C LEU A 248 -3.58 -1.18 8.42
N PHE A 249 -4.85 -1.57 8.50
CA PHE A 249 -5.65 -1.59 9.74
C PHE A 249 -5.73 -2.99 10.36
N SER A 250 -5.01 -3.98 9.82
CA SER A 250 -5.09 -5.37 10.29
C SER A 250 -4.39 -5.62 11.65
N ASP A 251 -3.52 -4.71 12.09
CA ASP A 251 -2.85 -4.76 13.41
C ASP A 251 -3.35 -3.64 14.33
N ASN A 252 -4.13 -4.00 15.35
CA ASN A 252 -4.72 -3.08 16.33
C ASN A 252 -3.69 -2.17 17.01
N LYS A 253 -2.44 -2.62 17.20
CA LYS A 253 -1.38 -1.79 17.80
C LYS A 253 -0.96 -0.65 16.88
N SER A 254 -1.02 -0.89 15.59
CA SER A 254 -0.57 -0.02 14.52
C SER A 254 -1.67 0.92 14.00
N THR A 255 -2.94 0.54 14.17
CA THR A 255 -4.12 1.29 13.73
C THR A 255 -4.06 2.77 14.10
N LYS A 256 -3.76 3.12 15.36
CA LYS A 256 -3.68 4.53 15.80
C LYS A 256 -2.67 5.37 15.02
N ALA A 257 -1.52 4.79 14.66
CA ALA A 257 -0.49 5.50 13.90
C ALA A 257 -0.94 5.72 12.44
N VAL A 258 -1.49 4.68 11.82
CA VAL A 258 -2.09 4.76 10.47
C VAL A 258 -3.18 5.83 10.44
N GLU A 259 -4.09 5.79 11.41
CA GLU A 259 -5.18 6.75 11.57
C GLU A 259 -4.69 8.19 11.71
N GLY A 260 -3.65 8.43 12.52
CA GLY A 260 -3.07 9.76 12.73
C GLY A 260 -2.49 10.36 11.45
N HIS A 261 -1.72 9.57 10.70
CA HIS A 261 -1.14 10.01 9.42
C HIS A 261 -2.21 10.21 8.36
N LEU A 262 -3.12 9.24 8.16
CA LEU A 262 -4.20 9.37 7.19
C LEU A 262 -5.11 10.57 7.48
N ASN A 263 -5.46 10.83 8.74
CA ASN A 263 -6.25 12.01 9.10
C ASN A 263 -5.55 13.32 8.69
N THR A 264 -4.24 13.38 8.87
CA THR A 264 -3.44 14.55 8.47
C THR A 264 -3.45 14.72 6.94
N LEU A 265 -3.23 13.63 6.21
CA LEU A 265 -3.23 13.61 4.75
C LEU A 265 -4.61 13.98 4.17
N LEU A 266 -5.69 13.41 4.69
CA LEU A 266 -7.06 13.66 4.21
C LEU A 266 -7.52 15.10 4.46
N LYS A 267 -7.12 15.69 5.59
CA LYS A 267 -7.51 17.07 5.94
C LYS A 267 -6.67 18.13 5.22
N LYS A 268 -5.36 17.88 5.07
CA LYS A 268 -4.41 18.91 4.62
C LYS A 268 -3.80 18.64 3.24
N GLY A 269 -3.90 17.41 2.72
CA GLY A 269 -3.21 16.96 1.51
C GLY A 269 -3.50 17.84 0.28
N ARG A 270 -4.76 18.26 0.10
CA ARG A 270 -5.16 19.15 -1.01
C ARG A 270 -4.23 20.35 -1.19
N SER A 271 -4.02 21.11 -0.11
CA SER A 271 -3.28 22.37 -0.17
C SER A 271 -1.84 22.17 -0.62
N TYR A 272 -1.26 21.00 -0.35
CA TYR A 272 0.10 20.64 -0.72
C TYR A 272 0.18 19.74 -1.97
N GLY A 273 -0.96 19.51 -2.63
CA GLY A 273 -1.07 18.67 -3.82
C GLY A 273 -0.78 17.19 -3.59
N VAL A 274 -1.12 16.66 -2.41
CA VAL A 274 -1.03 15.24 -2.07
C VAL A 274 -2.44 14.65 -2.06
N HIS A 275 -2.64 13.62 -2.89
CA HIS A 275 -3.94 13.01 -3.14
C HIS A 275 -3.86 11.50 -2.93
N LEU A 276 -4.89 10.93 -2.30
CA LEU A 276 -4.94 9.50 -1.98
C LEU A 276 -6.04 8.85 -2.81
N VAL A 277 -5.73 7.70 -3.40
CA VAL A 277 -6.67 6.78 -4.05
C VAL A 277 -6.56 5.47 -3.28
N LEU A 278 -7.54 5.23 -2.41
CA LEU A 278 -7.58 4.08 -1.51
C LEU A 278 -8.54 3.05 -2.08
N ALA A 279 -8.05 1.87 -2.42
CA ALA A 279 -8.83 0.80 -3.03
C ALA A 279 -8.92 -0.44 -2.13
N THR A 280 -10.09 -1.07 -2.06
CA THR A 280 -10.35 -2.27 -1.24
C THR A 280 -11.39 -3.18 -1.89
N GLN A 281 -11.28 -4.49 -1.64
CA GLN A 281 -12.29 -5.50 -1.96
C GLN A 281 -13.46 -5.59 -0.98
N THR A 282 -13.36 -4.99 0.20
CA THR A 282 -14.48 -4.95 1.14
C THR A 282 -14.23 -3.90 2.22
N MET A 283 -15.31 -3.30 2.70
CA MET A 283 -15.27 -2.45 3.88
C MET A 283 -15.57 -3.24 5.17
N ARG A 284 -15.91 -4.54 5.07
CA ARG A 284 -16.24 -5.41 6.20
C ARG A 284 -15.04 -5.68 7.11
N GLY A 285 -15.33 -5.76 8.41
CA GLY A 285 -14.32 -6.10 9.42
C GLY A 285 -13.17 -5.11 9.51
N THR A 286 -13.32 -3.92 8.92
CA THR A 286 -12.31 -2.89 8.94
C THR A 286 -12.56 -1.98 10.14
N ASP A 287 -11.52 -1.75 10.96
CA ASP A 287 -11.54 -0.75 12.03
C ASP A 287 -11.45 0.70 11.47
N ILE A 288 -11.86 0.91 10.22
CA ILE A 288 -11.78 2.21 9.56
C ILE A 288 -12.84 3.11 10.18
N ASN A 289 -12.39 4.11 10.93
CA ASN A 289 -13.26 5.11 11.53
C ASN A 289 -14.16 5.79 10.46
N PRO A 290 -15.49 5.83 10.64
CA PRO A 290 -16.42 6.47 9.70
C PRO A 290 -16.07 7.92 9.36
N SER A 291 -15.39 8.63 10.27
CA SER A 291 -14.92 10.00 10.04
C SER A 291 -13.86 10.12 8.93
N PHE A 292 -13.10 9.06 8.64
CA PHE A 292 -12.19 9.04 7.49
C PHE A 292 -12.95 9.10 6.18
N LYS A 293 -13.93 8.22 6.03
CA LYS A 293 -14.75 8.11 4.83
C LYS A 293 -15.61 9.35 4.59
N ALA A 294 -16.01 10.05 5.65
CA ALA A 294 -16.68 11.34 5.55
C ALA A 294 -15.81 12.44 4.90
N GLN A 295 -14.48 12.33 5.01
CA GLN A 295 -13.53 13.27 4.38
C GLN A 295 -13.23 12.91 2.91
N ILE A 296 -13.65 11.73 2.45
CA ILE A 296 -13.39 11.23 1.09
C ILE A 296 -14.64 11.46 0.23
N ALA A 297 -14.61 12.54 -0.54
CA ALA A 297 -15.72 12.96 -1.40
C ALA A 297 -15.88 12.07 -2.63
N ASN A 298 -14.78 11.67 -3.29
CA ASN A 298 -14.83 10.80 -4.45
C ASN A 298 -14.99 9.35 -4.01
N ARG A 299 -16.00 8.68 -4.53
CA ARG A 299 -16.30 7.28 -4.29
C ARG A 299 -16.58 6.60 -5.61
N ILE A 300 -15.85 5.53 -5.87
CA ILE A 300 -16.05 4.67 -7.02
C ILE A 300 -16.48 3.31 -6.49
N ALA A 301 -17.66 2.88 -6.90
CA ALA A 301 -18.21 1.60 -6.53
C ALA A 301 -18.31 0.72 -7.77
N LEU A 302 -17.67 -0.44 -7.72
CA LEU A 302 -17.78 -1.50 -8.73
C LEU A 302 -18.81 -2.55 -8.25
N PRO A 303 -19.17 -3.58 -9.05
CA PRO A 303 -20.11 -4.60 -8.59
C PRO A 303 -19.71 -5.16 -7.22
N MET A 304 -20.62 -5.04 -6.25
CA MET A 304 -20.43 -5.45 -4.85
C MET A 304 -21.75 -5.80 -4.17
N ASP A 305 -21.69 -6.32 -2.96
CA ASP A 305 -22.89 -6.64 -2.19
C ASP A 305 -23.54 -5.40 -1.54
N ALA A 306 -24.75 -5.58 -1.01
CA ALA A 306 -25.57 -4.48 -0.51
C ALA A 306 -24.97 -3.79 0.72
N GLU A 307 -24.20 -4.52 1.52
CA GLU A 307 -23.59 -3.98 2.72
C GLU A 307 -22.40 -3.09 2.37
N ASP A 308 -21.51 -3.57 1.50
CA ASP A 308 -20.38 -2.78 1.01
C ASP A 308 -20.88 -1.59 0.17
N SER A 309 -21.92 -1.78 -0.64
CA SER A 309 -22.58 -0.69 -1.39
C SER A 309 -23.15 0.35 -0.42
N SER A 310 -23.92 -0.07 0.58
CA SER A 310 -24.54 0.85 1.55
C SER A 310 -23.48 1.58 2.35
N SER A 311 -22.38 0.92 2.68
CA SER A 311 -21.21 1.60 3.22
C SER A 311 -20.75 2.66 2.21
N VAL A 312 -20.25 2.29 1.04
CA VAL A 312 -19.54 3.21 0.14
C VAL A 312 -20.46 4.29 -0.43
N LEU A 313 -21.67 3.95 -0.86
CA LEU A 313 -22.61 4.83 -1.55
C LEU A 313 -23.77 5.31 -0.68
N GLY A 314 -24.02 4.74 0.49
CA GLY A 314 -25.21 5.07 1.30
C GLY A 314 -26.49 4.38 0.82
N ASP A 315 -26.41 3.49 -0.17
CA ASP A 315 -27.49 2.62 -0.65
C ASP A 315 -26.94 1.38 -1.37
N ASP A 316 -27.82 0.53 -1.92
CA ASP A 316 -27.49 -0.72 -2.59
C ASP A 316 -27.31 -0.59 -4.12
N ALA A 317 -27.14 0.63 -4.65
CA ALA A 317 -27.09 0.87 -6.09
C ALA A 317 -25.97 0.08 -6.81
N ALA A 318 -24.88 -0.25 -6.13
CA ALA A 318 -23.78 -1.01 -6.71
C ALA A 318 -24.08 -2.51 -6.90
N CYS A 319 -25.15 -3.04 -6.29
CA CYS A 319 -25.56 -4.44 -6.43
C CYS A 319 -26.13 -4.77 -7.80
N GLU A 320 -26.71 -3.77 -8.47
CA GLU A 320 -27.30 -3.93 -9.80
C GLU A 320 -26.26 -3.81 -10.94
N LEU A 321 -25.00 -3.53 -10.61
CA LEU A 321 -23.94 -3.36 -11.59
C LEU A 321 -23.47 -4.69 -12.17
N VAL A 322 -23.24 -4.71 -13.49
CA VAL A 322 -22.60 -5.83 -14.18
C VAL A 322 -21.30 -5.37 -14.81
N ARG A 323 -20.29 -6.24 -14.95
CA ARG A 323 -19.03 -5.82 -15.57
C ARG A 323 -19.25 -5.40 -17.05
N PRO A 324 -18.56 -4.35 -17.53
CA PRO A 324 -17.57 -3.51 -16.85
C PRO A 324 -18.17 -2.18 -16.34
N GLU A 325 -19.30 -2.20 -15.65
CA GLU A 325 -19.94 -1.01 -15.10
C GLU A 325 -19.37 -0.60 -13.73
N GLY A 326 -19.53 0.67 -13.39
CA GLY A 326 -19.22 1.23 -12.08
C GLY A 326 -20.12 2.43 -11.78
N ILE A 327 -20.16 2.88 -10.54
CA ILE A 327 -20.76 4.16 -10.13
C ILE A 327 -19.63 5.09 -9.69
N PHE A 328 -19.57 6.26 -10.30
CA PHE A 328 -18.77 7.39 -9.82
C PHE A 328 -19.66 8.34 -9.02
N ASN A 329 -19.22 8.70 -7.82
CA ASN A 329 -19.86 9.69 -6.96
C ASN A 329 -18.79 10.66 -6.45
N ASN A 330 -18.99 11.96 -6.61
CA ASN A 330 -18.04 12.99 -6.18
C ASN A 330 -18.53 13.84 -5.01
N ASN A 331 -19.56 13.36 -4.29
CA ASN A 331 -20.22 14.08 -3.20
C ASN A 331 -20.53 13.16 -2.02
N GLY A 332 -19.53 12.39 -1.57
CA GLY A 332 -19.58 11.66 -0.30
C GLY A 332 -20.65 10.55 -0.26
N GLY A 333 -20.97 9.97 -1.41
CA GLY A 333 -21.96 8.89 -1.55
C GLY A 333 -23.38 9.38 -1.84
N HIS A 334 -23.70 10.68 -1.68
CA HIS A 334 -25.08 11.15 -1.80
C HIS A 334 -25.74 10.75 -3.14
N GLN A 335 -26.90 10.07 -3.07
CA GLN A 335 -27.54 9.38 -4.19
C GLN A 335 -27.73 10.22 -5.46
N LYS A 336 -28.13 11.49 -5.29
CA LYS A 336 -28.30 12.46 -6.40
C LYS A 336 -27.07 12.58 -7.33
N TYR A 337 -25.87 12.26 -6.83
CA TYR A 337 -24.61 12.39 -7.55
C TYR A 337 -24.06 11.06 -8.07
N HIS A 338 -24.81 9.96 -7.96
CA HIS A 338 -24.42 8.70 -8.61
C HIS A 338 -24.43 8.85 -10.12
N THR A 339 -23.27 8.63 -10.73
CA THR A 339 -23.11 8.56 -12.17
C THR A 339 -22.73 7.14 -12.52
N LYS A 340 -23.68 6.36 -13.05
CA LYS A 340 -23.39 5.04 -13.62
C LYS A 340 -22.54 5.21 -14.87
N MET A 341 -21.44 4.46 -14.95
CA MET A 341 -20.48 4.52 -16.05
C MET A 341 -20.09 3.12 -16.53
N SER A 342 -19.74 3.01 -17.81
CA SER A 342 -19.04 1.86 -18.38
C SER A 342 -17.54 2.16 -18.42
N ILE A 343 -16.74 1.25 -17.84
CA ILE A 343 -15.29 1.34 -17.72
C ILE A 343 -14.65 0.61 -18.90
N PRO A 344 -13.71 1.21 -19.64
CA PRO A 344 -13.02 0.53 -20.73
C PRO A 344 -12.10 -0.57 -20.22
N LYS A 345 -11.71 -1.48 -21.11
CA LYS A 345 -10.67 -2.46 -20.82
C LYS A 345 -9.29 -1.79 -20.92
N ALA A 346 -8.47 -1.92 -19.88
CA ALA A 346 -7.03 -1.63 -19.95
C ALA A 346 -6.35 -2.66 -20.86
N PRO A 347 -5.25 -2.30 -21.55
CA PRO A 347 -4.49 -3.26 -22.35
C PRO A 347 -3.89 -4.35 -21.45
N ASP A 348 -3.78 -5.58 -21.96
CA ASP A 348 -3.15 -6.69 -21.21
C ASP A 348 -1.61 -6.56 -21.22
N ASP A 349 -1.04 -5.95 -22.27
CA ASP A 349 0.39 -5.63 -22.39
C ASP A 349 0.63 -4.12 -22.30
N PHE A 350 1.52 -3.73 -21.40
CA PHE A 350 1.79 -2.34 -21.06
C PHE A 350 3.03 -1.83 -21.79
N LYS A 351 3.83 -2.71 -22.41
CA LYS A 351 5.12 -2.39 -23.02
C LYS A 351 5.03 -1.28 -24.05
N SER A 352 4.03 -1.34 -24.94
CA SER A 352 3.83 -0.30 -25.97
C SER A 352 3.58 1.09 -25.35
N PHE A 353 2.71 1.14 -24.34
CA PHE A 353 2.43 2.38 -23.61
C PHE A 353 3.66 2.91 -22.87
N LEU A 354 4.37 2.06 -22.13
CA LEU A 354 5.57 2.43 -21.38
C LEU A 354 6.70 2.90 -22.32
N THR A 355 6.87 2.24 -23.46
CA THR A 355 7.84 2.64 -24.48
C THR A 355 7.52 4.02 -25.05
N LYS A 356 6.24 4.31 -25.35
CA LYS A 356 5.79 5.64 -25.80
C LYS A 356 6.09 6.71 -24.75
N ILE A 357 5.75 6.44 -23.49
CA ILE A 357 6.01 7.35 -22.36
C ILE A 357 7.51 7.62 -22.19
N HIS A 358 8.33 6.58 -22.20
CA HIS A 358 9.79 6.69 -22.06
C HIS A 358 10.43 7.45 -23.23
N ALA A 359 10.01 7.18 -24.47
CA ALA A 359 10.51 7.89 -25.65
C ALA A 359 10.20 9.40 -25.58
N GLU A 360 8.98 9.77 -25.22
CA GLU A 360 8.56 11.17 -25.07
C GLU A 360 9.25 11.87 -23.90
N PHE A 361 9.46 11.16 -22.79
CA PHE A 361 10.22 11.66 -21.65
C PHE A 361 11.63 12.09 -22.05
N ASN A 362 12.33 11.22 -22.79
CA ASN A 362 13.67 11.48 -23.30
C ASN A 362 13.67 12.60 -24.34
N GLN A 363 12.72 12.60 -25.29
CA GLN A 363 12.62 13.62 -26.32
C GLN A 363 12.41 15.02 -25.74
N ARG A 364 11.62 15.16 -24.67
CA ARG A 364 11.37 16.43 -23.99
C ARG A 364 12.45 16.81 -22.97
N ASN A 365 13.50 15.98 -22.80
CA ASN A 365 14.59 16.20 -21.84
C ASN A 365 14.11 16.54 -20.42
N LEU A 366 13.11 15.80 -19.93
CA LEU A 366 12.57 16.01 -18.60
C LEU A 366 13.56 15.53 -17.52
N THR A 367 13.54 16.18 -16.36
CA THR A 367 14.40 15.80 -15.24
C THR A 367 14.05 14.39 -14.75
N PRO A 368 15.02 13.47 -14.65
CA PRO A 368 14.81 12.15 -14.08
C PRO A 368 14.23 12.21 -12.67
N ILE A 369 13.26 11.34 -12.40
CA ILE A 369 12.67 11.19 -11.07
C ILE A 369 13.44 10.11 -10.32
N ASP A 370 13.75 10.34 -9.05
CA ASP A 370 14.31 9.31 -8.16
C ASP A 370 13.26 8.21 -7.94
N ARG A 371 13.34 7.18 -8.76
CA ARG A 371 12.41 6.06 -8.77
C ARG A 371 12.84 5.03 -7.73
N LYS A 372 11.91 4.68 -6.84
CA LYS A 372 12.12 3.65 -5.82
C LYS A 372 11.24 2.44 -6.09
N ILE A 373 11.81 1.25 -5.91
CA ILE A 373 11.09 -0.02 -5.88
C ILE A 373 11.24 -0.58 -4.47
N TYR A 374 10.13 -0.90 -3.84
CA TYR A 374 10.11 -1.67 -2.61
C TYR A 374 9.51 -3.03 -2.93
N ASN A 375 10.21 -4.10 -2.55
CA ASN A 375 9.67 -5.46 -2.64
C ASN A 375 9.84 -6.12 -1.29
N GLY A 376 8.75 -6.27 -0.52
CA GLY A 376 8.79 -6.80 0.83
C GLY A 376 9.09 -8.31 0.91
N GLU A 377 8.90 -9.05 -0.18
CA GLU A 377 8.97 -10.51 -0.25
C GLU A 377 10.33 -11.05 -0.70
N THR A 378 11.15 -10.23 -1.36
CA THR A 378 12.45 -10.68 -1.88
C THR A 378 13.57 -10.33 -0.91
N PRO A 379 14.36 -11.29 -0.40
CA PRO A 379 15.51 -11.00 0.46
C PRO A 379 16.47 -9.99 -0.18
N LEU A 380 16.99 -9.06 0.61
CA LEU A 380 18.00 -8.12 0.10
C LEU A 380 19.31 -8.87 -0.14
N LYS A 381 19.91 -8.67 -1.30
CA LYS A 381 21.27 -9.17 -1.57
C LYS A 381 22.28 -8.27 -0.87
N MET A 382 23.32 -8.88 -0.32
CA MET A 382 24.43 -8.15 0.26
C MET A 382 25.21 -7.39 -0.83
N PRO A 383 25.63 -6.13 -0.60
CA PRO A 383 26.48 -5.41 -1.53
C PRO A 383 27.86 -6.06 -1.67
N ASN A 384 28.43 -6.03 -2.88
CA ASN A 384 29.74 -6.62 -3.18
C ASN A 384 30.92 -5.95 -2.45
N ILE A 385 30.75 -4.69 -2.03
CA ILE A 385 31.77 -3.91 -1.34
C ILE A 385 31.13 -3.35 -0.08
N LEU A 386 31.60 -3.83 1.08
CA LEU A 386 31.40 -3.15 2.35
C LEU A 386 32.44 -2.03 2.46
N LYS A 387 32.06 -0.87 3.02
CA LYS A 387 33.03 0.21 3.23
C LYS A 387 34.05 -0.27 4.26
N ALA A 388 35.30 -0.36 3.84
CA ALA A 388 36.43 -0.66 4.69
C ALA A 388 36.85 0.65 5.38
N ASN A 389 36.44 0.84 6.63
CA ASN A 389 37.05 1.71 7.66
C ASN A 389 36.11 1.69 8.89
N GLU A 390 36.67 1.50 10.08
CA GLU A 390 35.97 1.44 11.38
C GLU A 390 35.03 0.23 11.57
N MET A 391 34.68 -0.10 12.83
CA MET A 391 33.76 -1.21 13.11
C MET A 391 32.31 -0.76 12.88
N ARG A 392 31.84 -0.91 11.65
CA ARG A 392 30.48 -0.60 11.23
C ARG A 392 29.80 -1.86 10.70
N LEU A 393 28.67 -2.23 11.28
CA LEU A 393 27.87 -3.35 10.81
C LEU A 393 26.82 -2.86 9.82
N HIS A 394 27.05 -3.14 8.54
CA HIS A 394 26.07 -2.96 7.48
C HIS A 394 25.07 -4.11 7.53
N LEU A 395 23.95 -3.87 8.20
CA LEU A 395 23.00 -4.94 8.50
C LEU A 395 21.93 -5.11 7.42
N GLY A 396 21.56 -4.06 6.71
CA GLY A 396 20.43 -4.10 5.78
C GLY A 396 19.95 -2.73 5.36
N LYS A 397 18.67 -2.61 5.01
CA LYS A 397 18.01 -1.33 4.68
C LYS A 397 16.81 -1.07 5.58
N LYS A 398 16.61 0.17 6.01
CA LYS A 398 15.45 0.55 6.82
C LYS A 398 14.13 0.30 6.07
N VAL A 399 13.09 -0.09 6.80
CA VAL A 399 11.72 -0.27 6.27
C VAL A 399 11.04 1.10 6.23
N ASP A 400 11.54 1.97 5.37
CA ASP A 400 10.99 3.30 5.10
C ASP A 400 11.07 3.65 3.62
N TYR A 401 10.42 4.75 3.21
CA TYR A 401 10.45 5.21 1.82
C TYR A 401 11.87 5.41 1.29
N GLU A 402 12.80 5.89 2.12
CA GLU A 402 14.15 6.20 1.66
C GLU A 402 15.01 4.94 1.45
N GLN A 403 14.72 3.86 2.17
CA GLN A 403 15.46 2.60 2.17
C GLN A 403 16.97 2.80 2.39
N LYS A 404 17.31 3.73 3.29
CA LYS A 404 18.71 3.98 3.66
C LYS A 404 19.32 2.75 4.31
N ASP A 405 20.62 2.57 4.10
CA ASP A 405 21.36 1.50 4.76
C ASP A 405 21.24 1.65 6.28
N LEU A 406 20.92 0.54 6.94
CA LEU A 406 21.04 0.44 8.39
C LEU A 406 22.47 0.03 8.72
N VAL A 407 23.20 0.98 9.27
CA VAL A 407 24.56 0.80 9.77
C VAL A 407 24.52 0.91 11.29
N VAL A 408 25.03 -0.11 11.97
CA VAL A 408 25.27 -0.07 13.42
C VAL A 408 26.74 0.27 13.62
N GLU A 409 26.98 1.47 14.13
CA GLU A 409 28.32 1.99 14.42
C GLU A 409 28.69 1.68 15.86
N PHE A 410 29.94 1.29 16.08
CA PHE A 410 30.44 0.95 17.41
C PHE A 410 31.28 2.07 18.04
N GLU A 411 31.21 3.29 17.49
CA GLU A 411 31.95 4.46 17.95
C GLU A 411 31.20 5.16 19.09
N SER A 412 31.92 5.53 20.17
CA SER A 412 31.42 6.09 21.46
C SER A 412 30.82 5.05 22.45
N ASN A 413 30.47 5.48 23.68
CA ASN A 413 30.06 4.70 24.88
C ASN A 413 28.84 3.75 24.72
N GLU A 414 28.50 3.30 23.51
CA GLU A 414 27.38 2.42 23.15
C GLU A 414 27.85 1.19 22.32
N SER A 415 29.06 0.67 22.61
CA SER A 415 29.89 -0.13 21.67
C SER A 415 29.66 -1.65 21.64
N HIS A 416 28.50 -2.15 22.09
CA HIS A 416 28.24 -3.59 22.12
C HIS A 416 26.84 -3.93 21.66
N LEU A 417 26.72 -5.04 20.91
CA LEU A 417 25.48 -5.45 20.27
C LEU A 417 24.95 -6.73 20.92
N LEU A 418 23.73 -6.64 21.43
CA LEU A 418 22.98 -7.82 21.84
C LEU A 418 22.14 -8.30 20.66
N VAL A 419 22.13 -9.59 20.40
CA VAL A 419 21.29 -10.20 19.37
C VAL A 419 20.37 -11.20 20.03
N VAL A 420 19.06 -11.05 19.84
CA VAL A 420 18.07 -12.01 20.31
C VAL A 420 17.45 -12.70 19.10
N SER A 421 17.53 -14.03 19.05
CA SER A 421 16.91 -14.85 18.00
C SER A 421 16.78 -16.31 18.44
N GLN A 422 15.59 -16.88 18.32
CA GLN A 422 15.34 -18.30 18.55
C GLN A 422 15.57 -19.15 17.30
N ASP A 423 15.49 -18.55 16.11
CA ASP A 423 15.64 -19.24 14.84
C ASP A 423 17.13 -19.46 14.52
N LEU A 424 17.51 -20.73 14.39
CA LEU A 424 18.90 -21.13 14.14
C LEU A 424 19.42 -20.61 12.80
N ASN A 425 18.62 -20.71 11.74
CA ASN A 425 19.01 -20.29 10.40
C ASN A 425 19.21 -18.78 10.32
N ALA A 426 18.37 -18.01 11.02
CA ALA A 426 18.49 -16.57 11.16
C ALA A 426 19.77 -16.15 11.90
N ARG A 427 20.12 -16.85 12.99
CA ARG A 427 21.39 -16.62 13.69
C ARG A 427 22.57 -16.91 12.79
N ILE A 428 22.57 -18.04 12.08
CA ILE A 428 23.65 -18.40 11.14
C ILE A 428 23.79 -17.32 10.06
N ALA A 429 22.69 -16.90 9.43
CA ALA A 429 22.72 -15.87 8.39
C ALA A 429 23.28 -14.54 8.91
N LEU A 430 22.84 -14.11 10.09
CA LEU A 430 23.33 -12.89 10.72
C LEU A 430 24.79 -13.01 11.15
N MET A 431 25.23 -14.14 11.70
CA MET A 431 26.63 -14.38 12.03
C MET A 431 27.53 -14.30 10.81
N LYS A 432 27.14 -14.94 9.69
CA LYS A 432 27.90 -14.80 8.44
C LYS A 432 28.00 -13.33 8.01
N LEU A 433 26.91 -12.56 8.11
CA LEU A 433 26.90 -11.12 7.81
C LEU A 433 27.85 -10.34 8.73
N LEU A 434 27.79 -10.59 10.04
CA LEU A 434 28.69 -9.98 11.03
C LEU A 434 30.15 -10.31 10.73
N PHE A 435 30.47 -11.58 10.43
CA PHE A 435 31.83 -12.02 10.17
C PHE A 435 32.41 -11.35 8.93
N GLN A 436 31.61 -11.15 7.88
CA GLN A 436 32.05 -10.38 6.71
C GLN A 436 32.29 -8.91 7.03
N ASN A 437 31.47 -8.29 7.88
CA ASN A 437 31.70 -6.91 8.32
C ASN A 437 32.99 -6.80 9.13
N VAL A 438 33.24 -7.69 10.10
CA VAL A 438 34.47 -7.73 10.90
C VAL A 438 35.72 -7.91 10.01
N LYS A 439 35.65 -8.84 9.05
CA LYS A 439 36.72 -9.05 8.07
C LYS A 439 36.98 -7.81 7.22
N SER A 440 35.91 -7.14 6.75
CA SER A 440 36.02 -5.91 5.95
C SER A 440 36.58 -4.73 6.73
N ALA A 441 36.40 -4.72 8.05
CA ALA A 441 37.00 -3.76 8.97
C ALA A 441 38.44 -4.10 9.39
N ASN A 442 39.02 -5.20 8.87
CA ASN A 442 40.36 -5.69 9.20
C ASN A 442 40.58 -5.89 10.72
N LYS A 443 39.58 -6.42 11.41
CA LYS A 443 39.63 -6.76 12.84
C LYS A 443 39.74 -8.27 13.02
N GLU A 444 40.41 -8.71 14.08
CA GLU A 444 40.44 -10.14 14.43
C GLU A 444 39.06 -10.59 14.93
N LEU A 445 38.55 -11.72 14.43
CA LEU A 445 37.27 -12.28 14.84
C LEU A 445 37.49 -13.41 15.86
N VAL A 446 37.20 -13.13 17.13
CA VAL A 446 37.29 -14.11 18.21
C VAL A 446 35.91 -14.72 18.44
N PHE A 447 35.75 -16.03 18.18
CA PHE A 447 34.44 -16.70 18.22
C PHE A 447 34.34 -17.71 19.36
N CYS A 448 33.46 -17.43 20.32
CA CYS A 448 33.11 -18.36 21.39
C CYS A 448 31.91 -19.21 20.98
N ASN A 449 32.18 -20.50 20.78
CA ASN A 449 31.20 -21.49 20.33
C ASN A 449 30.67 -22.29 21.52
N LYS A 450 29.46 -21.97 22.00
CA LYS A 450 28.74 -22.72 23.03
C LYS A 450 27.74 -23.69 22.45
N GLU A 451 27.24 -23.42 21.25
CA GLU A 451 26.34 -24.32 20.55
C GLU A 451 27.13 -25.14 19.52
N LYS A 452 27.66 -26.29 19.94
CA LYS A 452 28.55 -27.16 19.13
C LYS A 452 28.09 -27.46 17.69
N ARG A 453 26.80 -27.32 17.38
CA ARG A 453 26.23 -27.50 16.04
C ARG A 453 26.50 -26.32 15.10
N LEU A 454 26.68 -25.10 15.63
CA LEU A 454 26.85 -23.87 14.86
C LEU A 454 28.19 -23.78 14.14
N ILE A 455 29.28 -24.20 14.79
CA ILE A 455 30.63 -24.10 14.21
C ILE A 455 30.76 -24.77 12.84
N ARG A 456 30.00 -25.86 12.61
CA ARG A 456 29.99 -26.61 11.33
C ARG A 456 29.48 -25.78 10.14
N PHE A 457 28.75 -24.71 10.39
CA PHE A 457 28.26 -23.81 9.34
C PHE A 457 29.28 -22.73 8.96
N PHE A 458 30.40 -22.67 9.67
CA PHE A 458 31.49 -21.71 9.48
C PHE A 458 32.82 -22.40 9.16
N ASP A 459 32.76 -23.61 8.57
CA ASP A 459 33.88 -24.55 8.36
C ASP A 459 35.07 -23.99 7.57
N ALA A 460 34.91 -22.86 6.88
CA ALA A 460 36.04 -22.12 6.36
C ALA A 460 36.56 -21.11 7.40
N GLN A 461 37.26 -21.58 8.44
CA GLN A 461 38.07 -20.72 9.32
C GLN A 461 38.95 -19.74 8.49
N LYS A 462 39.36 -20.14 7.28
CA LYS A 462 40.03 -19.29 6.27
C LYS A 462 39.15 -18.23 5.61
N GLU A 463 37.86 -18.49 5.38
CA GLU A 463 36.95 -17.56 4.69
C GLU A 463 36.67 -16.34 5.55
N TYR A 464 36.49 -16.52 6.86
CA TYR A 464 36.13 -15.44 7.78
C TYR A 464 37.26 -15.02 8.73
N GLY A 465 38.37 -15.77 8.82
CA GLY A 465 39.48 -15.47 9.73
C GLY A 465 39.12 -15.67 11.20
N ILE A 466 38.36 -16.73 11.52
CA ILE A 466 37.84 -16.98 12.87
C ILE A 466 38.95 -17.57 13.75
N THR A 467 39.17 -16.97 14.93
CA THR A 467 39.91 -17.54 16.05
C THR A 467 38.92 -18.20 17.02
N PRO A 468 38.75 -19.55 17.00
CA PRO A 468 37.78 -20.23 17.86
C PRO A 468 38.25 -20.30 19.32
N VAL A 469 37.30 -20.20 20.25
CA VAL A 469 37.55 -20.21 21.69
C VAL A 469 36.62 -21.20 22.38
N GLU A 470 37.19 -22.20 23.04
CA GLU A 470 36.41 -23.17 23.84
C GLU A 470 36.07 -22.63 25.23
N ASN A 471 37.07 -22.08 25.94
CA ASN A 471 36.90 -21.50 27.26
C ASN A 471 36.85 -19.96 27.17
N ILE A 472 35.68 -19.39 27.41
CA ILE A 472 35.52 -17.93 27.33
C ILE A 472 36.26 -17.20 28.44
N LEU A 473 36.37 -17.78 29.63
CA LEU A 473 36.99 -17.12 30.77
C LEU A 473 38.47 -16.86 30.52
N SER A 474 39.18 -17.76 29.83
CA SER A 474 40.58 -17.53 29.48
C SER A 474 40.76 -16.36 28.52
N VAL A 475 39.79 -16.10 27.64
CA VAL A 475 39.81 -14.98 26.69
C VAL A 475 39.46 -13.66 27.36
N LEU A 476 38.57 -13.69 28.35
CA LEU A 476 38.28 -12.52 29.18
C LEU A 476 39.43 -12.18 30.13
N ASP A 477 40.21 -13.17 30.55
CA ASP A 477 41.39 -12.99 31.42
C ASP A 477 42.65 -12.56 30.65
N THR A 478 42.80 -13.00 29.39
CA THR A 478 43.93 -12.61 28.55
C THR A 478 43.66 -11.26 27.91
N ALA A 479 44.70 -10.43 27.79
CA ALA A 479 44.62 -9.22 26.97
C ALA A 479 44.46 -9.66 25.51
N MET A 480 43.21 -9.81 25.06
CA MET A 480 42.86 -9.97 23.65
C MET A 480 43.61 -8.91 22.83
N ASN A 481 43.96 -9.25 21.60
CA ASN A 481 44.60 -8.28 20.71
C ASN A 481 43.74 -7.01 20.65
N PRO A 482 44.35 -5.82 20.82
CA PRO A 482 43.71 -4.58 20.43
C PRO A 482 43.23 -4.73 18.98
N ASN A 483 42.10 -4.12 18.60
CA ASN A 483 41.50 -4.26 17.26
C ASN A 483 40.86 -5.64 16.96
N SER A 484 40.00 -6.13 17.85
CA SER A 484 39.30 -7.43 17.70
C SER A 484 37.80 -7.36 18.00
N ALA A 485 37.04 -8.34 17.53
CA ALA A 485 35.60 -8.49 17.80
C ALA A 485 35.33 -9.87 18.44
N LEU A 486 34.84 -9.88 19.67
CA LEU A 486 34.38 -11.06 20.38
C LEU A 486 32.93 -11.35 20.04
N VAL A 487 32.65 -12.55 19.53
CA VAL A 487 31.30 -13.04 19.26
C VAL A 487 30.99 -14.25 20.13
N ILE A 488 29.91 -14.18 20.90
CA ILE A 488 29.38 -15.29 21.71
C ILE A 488 28.10 -15.80 21.04
N ASP A 489 28.06 -17.06 20.62
CA ASP A 489 27.00 -17.61 19.77
C ASP A 489 25.67 -17.93 20.51
N ASN A 490 25.74 -18.20 21.81
CA ASN A 490 24.60 -18.55 22.65
C ASN A 490 24.88 -18.31 24.13
N LEU A 491 24.43 -17.16 24.65
CA LEU A 491 24.55 -16.80 26.07
C LEU A 491 23.79 -17.75 27.00
N ASN A 492 22.67 -18.34 26.55
CA ASN A 492 21.90 -19.29 27.35
C ASN A 492 22.74 -20.54 27.69
N GLU A 493 23.65 -20.95 26.81
CA GLU A 493 24.53 -22.12 26.99
C GLU A 493 25.88 -21.75 27.64
N ALA A 494 26.25 -20.47 27.69
CA ALA A 494 27.48 -19.97 28.32
C ALA A 494 27.36 -19.92 29.86
N LYS A 495 27.15 -21.09 30.50
CA LYS A 495 26.86 -21.20 31.94
C LYS A 495 27.95 -20.61 32.82
N GLU A 496 29.20 -20.62 32.38
CA GLU A 496 30.30 -20.00 33.10
C GLU A 496 30.22 -18.46 33.20
N LEU A 497 29.38 -17.80 32.38
CA LEU A 497 29.09 -16.37 32.47
C LEU A 497 27.90 -16.07 33.39
N HIS A 498 27.19 -17.09 33.87
CA HIS A 498 25.99 -16.95 34.68
C HIS A 498 26.30 -16.78 36.16
N ASP A 499 27.48 -17.24 36.60
CA ASP A 499 27.94 -17.04 37.97
C ASP A 499 28.53 -15.63 38.17
N LYS A 500 28.76 -15.27 39.43
CA LYS A 500 29.29 -13.96 39.81
C LYS A 500 30.69 -13.70 39.23
N VAL A 501 31.53 -14.73 39.13
CA VAL A 501 32.92 -14.58 38.70
C VAL A 501 32.98 -14.32 37.19
N GLY A 502 32.25 -15.10 36.39
CA GLY A 502 32.17 -14.92 34.95
C GLY A 502 31.51 -13.61 34.56
N ALA A 503 30.44 -13.21 35.25
CA ALA A 503 29.78 -11.92 35.01
C ALA A 503 30.73 -10.74 35.27
N GLU A 504 31.50 -10.74 36.38
CA GLU A 504 32.46 -9.66 36.66
C GLU A 504 33.65 -9.66 35.68
N LYS A 505 34.10 -10.83 35.20
CA LYS A 505 35.12 -10.90 34.14
C LYS A 505 34.63 -10.31 32.83
N LEU A 506 33.41 -10.65 32.42
CA LEU A 506 32.79 -10.06 31.24
C LEU A 506 32.63 -8.55 31.41
N ARG A 507 32.21 -8.09 32.59
CA ARG A 507 32.10 -6.67 32.91
C ARG A 507 33.44 -5.95 32.74
N SER A 508 34.50 -6.47 33.36
CA SER A 508 35.83 -5.86 33.26
C SER A 508 36.34 -5.82 31.82
N PHE A 509 35.98 -6.81 31.00
CA PHE A 509 36.30 -6.79 29.57
C PHE A 509 35.54 -5.66 28.86
N LEU A 510 34.22 -5.58 29.00
CA LEU A 510 33.40 -4.56 28.34
C LEU A 510 33.78 -3.13 28.75
N GLU A 511 34.14 -2.92 30.01
CA GLU A 511 34.61 -1.62 30.52
C GLU A 511 35.93 -1.17 29.87
N LYS A 512 36.79 -2.11 29.46
CA LYS A 512 38.09 -1.84 28.81
C LYS A 512 38.05 -1.99 27.29
N ALA A 513 36.99 -2.56 26.74
CA ALA A 513 36.92 -2.96 25.34
C ALA A 513 37.04 -1.74 24.42
N ILE A 514 36.38 -0.64 24.77
CA ILE A 514 36.39 0.61 23.99
C ILE A 514 37.81 1.16 23.85
N ASP A 515 38.55 1.28 24.96
CA ASP A 515 39.92 1.80 24.98
C ASP A 515 40.90 0.94 24.16
N ASN A 516 40.56 -0.34 23.95
CA ASN A 516 41.36 -1.30 23.18
C ASN A 516 40.83 -1.54 21.75
N GLU A 517 39.84 -0.75 21.30
CA GLU A 517 39.14 -0.94 20.03
C GLU A 517 38.55 -2.36 19.85
N GLN A 518 38.05 -2.92 20.94
CA GLN A 518 37.43 -4.22 21.01
C GLN A 518 35.91 -4.10 21.05
N TYR A 519 35.23 -5.02 20.36
CA TYR A 519 33.78 -5.02 20.24
C TYR A 519 33.21 -6.36 20.66
N CYS A 520 32.02 -6.36 21.27
CA CYS A 520 31.36 -7.56 21.74
C CYS A 520 29.99 -7.70 21.08
N VAL A 521 29.73 -8.86 20.49
CA VAL A 521 28.41 -9.26 20.00
C VAL A 521 27.98 -10.53 20.71
N ILE A 522 26.86 -10.46 21.43
CA ILE A 522 26.33 -11.59 22.19
C ILE A 522 24.99 -12.02 21.62
N PHE A 523 24.90 -13.29 21.22
CA PHE A 523 23.66 -13.91 20.80
C PHE A 523 22.95 -14.57 21.97
N VAL A 524 21.64 -14.35 22.07
CA VAL A 524 20.76 -14.90 23.10
C VAL A 524 19.60 -15.61 22.41
N HIS A 525 19.41 -16.88 22.75
CA HIS A 525 18.31 -17.69 22.22
C HIS A 525 17.01 -17.36 22.94
N ASP A 526 17.02 -17.40 24.29
CA ASP A 526 15.87 -17.12 25.14
C ASP A 526 16.21 -15.98 26.10
N TYR A 527 15.88 -14.76 25.69
CA TYR A 527 16.13 -13.56 26.49
C TYR A 527 15.17 -13.47 27.68
N ARG A 528 13.94 -14.01 27.55
CA ARG A 528 13.00 -14.11 28.67
C ARG A 528 13.60 -14.92 29.81
N GLN A 529 14.18 -16.08 29.52
CA GLN A 529 14.83 -16.93 30.53
C GLN A 529 15.94 -16.16 31.26
N ILE A 530 16.76 -15.39 30.55
CA ILE A 530 17.81 -14.56 31.16
C ILE A 530 17.20 -13.49 32.07
N LYS A 531 16.11 -12.82 31.65
CA LYS A 531 15.44 -11.78 32.43
C LYS A 531 14.71 -12.31 33.67
N THR A 532 14.06 -13.48 33.59
CA THR A 532 13.22 -14.00 34.67
C THR A 532 13.98 -14.80 35.72
N ASN A 533 15.17 -15.32 35.40
CA ASN A 533 15.95 -16.12 36.35
C ASN A 533 16.58 -15.24 37.44
N TYR A 534 16.14 -15.38 38.69
CA TYR A 534 16.63 -14.62 39.85
C TYR A 534 18.14 -14.80 40.13
N HIS A 535 18.74 -15.91 39.69
CA HIS A 535 20.17 -16.13 39.93
C HIS A 535 21.07 -15.33 38.97
N LEU A 536 20.51 -14.66 37.96
CA LEU A 536 21.25 -13.95 36.91
C LEU A 536 21.28 -12.43 37.09
N ASP A 537 20.97 -11.91 38.29
CA ASP A 537 20.80 -10.46 38.49
C ASP A 537 22.04 -9.63 38.09
N LYS A 538 23.24 -10.14 38.36
CA LYS A 538 24.50 -9.49 37.94
C LYS A 538 24.68 -9.46 36.43
N LEU A 539 24.35 -10.57 35.74
CA LEU A 539 24.40 -10.64 34.29
C LEU A 539 23.36 -9.73 33.65
N LYS A 540 22.13 -9.68 34.20
CA LYS A 540 21.09 -8.74 33.73
C LYS A 540 21.52 -7.29 33.89
N GLU A 541 22.08 -6.95 35.05
CA GLU A 541 22.61 -5.61 35.33
C GLU A 541 23.67 -5.23 34.28
N LEU A 542 24.64 -6.11 34.04
CA LEU A 542 25.67 -5.94 33.01
C LEU A 542 25.07 -5.74 31.62
N LEU A 543 24.15 -6.62 31.19
CA LEU A 543 23.53 -6.52 29.88
C LEU A 543 22.80 -5.18 29.70
N ASN A 544 22.02 -4.74 30.69
CA ASN A 544 21.29 -3.48 30.60
C ASN A 544 22.23 -2.25 30.58
N HIS A 545 23.39 -2.30 31.24
CA HIS A 545 24.32 -1.16 31.32
C HIS A 545 25.24 -1.06 30.10
N HIS A 546 25.72 -2.19 29.58
CA HIS A 546 26.76 -2.21 28.54
C HIS A 546 26.23 -2.45 27.12
N PHE A 547 25.04 -3.05 26.97
CA PHE A 547 24.43 -3.29 25.67
C PHE A 547 23.28 -2.30 25.46
N LYS A 548 23.59 -1.17 24.82
CA LYS A 548 22.58 -0.15 24.53
C LYS A 548 21.83 -0.41 23.23
N GLN A 549 22.35 -1.30 22.39
CA GLN A 549 21.73 -1.70 21.14
C GLN A 549 21.39 -3.19 21.18
N CYS A 550 20.15 -3.50 20.84
CA CYS A 550 19.66 -4.87 20.75
C CYS A 550 18.99 -5.11 19.40
N LEU A 551 19.47 -6.13 18.69
CA LEU A 551 18.87 -6.62 17.46
C LEU A 551 17.96 -7.80 17.77
N ALA A 552 16.67 -7.64 17.51
CA ALA A 552 15.68 -8.71 17.58
C ALA A 552 15.38 -9.21 16.16
N PHE A 553 15.68 -10.49 15.90
CA PHE A 553 15.46 -11.11 14.60
C PHE A 553 14.77 -12.46 14.75
N LYS A 554 13.65 -12.64 14.05
CA LYS A 554 12.77 -13.81 14.18
C LYS A 554 12.52 -14.24 15.64
N CYS A 555 12.22 -13.26 16.49
CA CYS A 555 11.90 -13.51 17.90
C CYS A 555 10.41 -13.85 18.05
N ASN A 556 10.09 -14.74 18.99
CA ASN A 556 8.71 -14.92 19.43
C ASN A 556 8.22 -13.69 20.25
N GLY A 557 6.91 -13.61 20.47
CA GLY A 557 6.30 -12.49 21.21
C GLY A 557 6.78 -12.38 22.66
N GLU A 558 7.18 -13.48 23.29
CA GLU A 558 7.68 -13.49 24.67
C GLU A 558 9.04 -12.81 24.80
N ASN A 559 9.98 -13.14 23.92
CA ASN A 559 11.29 -12.50 23.86
C ASN A 559 11.17 -11.01 23.50
N LEU A 560 10.29 -10.68 22.54
CA LEU A 560 10.03 -9.28 22.20
C LEU A 560 9.49 -8.49 23.40
N ASN A 561 8.51 -9.03 24.13
CA ASN A 561 7.99 -8.40 25.33
C ASN A 561 9.04 -8.28 26.46
N ALA A 562 9.96 -9.25 26.57
CA ALA A 562 11.06 -9.20 27.54
C ALA A 562 12.12 -8.13 27.17
N LEU A 563 12.26 -7.79 25.90
CA LEU A 563 13.10 -6.70 25.41
C LEU A 563 12.46 -5.34 25.66
N GLN A 564 11.22 -5.16 25.19
CA GLN A 564 10.45 -3.93 25.35
C GLN A 564 8.96 -4.26 25.24
N SER A 565 8.14 -3.71 26.12
CA SER A 565 6.70 -3.94 26.08
C SER A 565 6.06 -3.29 24.85
N GLY A 566 5.04 -3.94 24.28
CA GLY A 566 4.27 -3.36 23.17
C GLY A 566 4.95 -3.47 21.79
N LEU A 567 6.05 -4.21 21.65
CA LEU A 567 6.59 -4.56 20.34
C LEU A 567 5.59 -5.42 19.54
N SER A 568 5.47 -5.15 18.24
CA SER A 568 4.83 -6.05 17.28
C SER A 568 5.91 -6.86 16.60
N SER A 569 5.61 -8.13 16.28
CA SER A 569 6.53 -8.94 15.49
C SER A 569 6.72 -8.32 14.11
N PRO A 570 7.96 -8.13 13.64
CA PRO A 570 8.21 -7.63 12.30
C PRO A 570 7.75 -8.67 11.25
N SER A 571 7.67 -8.26 9.98
CA SER A 571 7.40 -9.22 8.90
C SER A 571 8.48 -10.31 8.86
N LYS A 572 8.17 -11.48 8.26
CA LYS A 572 9.04 -12.67 8.26
C LYS A 572 10.48 -12.40 7.79
N LEU A 573 10.67 -11.43 6.90
CA LEU A 573 11.96 -11.06 6.32
C LEU A 573 12.61 -9.84 6.99
N ASN A 574 11.95 -9.22 7.96
CA ASN A 574 12.43 -8.02 8.63
C ASN A 574 13.00 -8.33 10.03
N ALA A 575 13.77 -7.40 10.55
CA ALA A 575 14.37 -7.41 11.88
C ALA A 575 14.14 -6.05 12.57
N LEU A 576 14.29 -6.02 13.89
CA LEU A 576 14.20 -4.81 14.69
C LEU A 576 15.55 -4.50 15.32
N LEU A 577 16.03 -3.27 15.15
CA LEU A 577 17.10 -2.70 15.97
C LEU A 577 16.45 -1.82 17.04
N ILE A 578 16.72 -2.12 18.31
CA ILE A 578 16.19 -1.43 19.48
C ILE A 578 17.35 -0.70 20.15
N GLU A 579 17.21 0.62 20.27
CA GLU A 579 18.11 1.47 21.05
C GLU A 579 17.56 1.52 22.48
N LEU A 580 18.06 0.62 23.34
CA LEU A 580 17.63 0.44 24.72
C LEU A 580 17.82 1.71 25.58
N SER A 581 18.72 2.61 25.18
CA SER A 581 18.95 3.90 25.85
C SER A 581 18.00 5.03 25.40
N LYS A 582 17.36 4.93 24.23
CA LYS A 582 16.67 6.05 23.57
C LYS A 582 15.17 5.82 23.33
N ASP A 583 14.59 4.78 23.93
CA ASP A 583 13.20 4.33 23.69
C ASP A 583 12.82 4.36 22.20
N SER A 584 13.78 3.99 21.34
CA SER A 584 13.65 4.12 19.89
C SER A 584 13.94 2.78 19.23
N ARG A 585 13.25 2.53 18.12
CA ARG A 585 13.37 1.28 17.36
C ARG A 585 13.34 1.55 15.87
N THR A 586 14.10 0.75 15.13
CA THR A 586 14.15 0.79 13.67
C THR A 586 13.86 -0.60 13.13
N GLU A 587 12.78 -0.74 12.36
CA GLU A 587 12.56 -1.94 11.55
C GLU A 587 13.38 -1.85 10.26
N PHE A 588 14.05 -2.94 9.91
CA PHE A 588 14.90 -3.01 8.74
C PHE A 588 14.83 -4.39 8.09
N ARG A 589 15.24 -4.44 6.83
CA ARG A 589 15.36 -5.65 6.02
C ARG A 589 16.83 -6.07 6.05
N PRO A 590 17.21 -7.13 6.76
CA PRO A 590 18.60 -7.58 6.78
C PRO A 590 19.09 -8.00 5.38
N PHE A 591 20.37 -7.78 5.11
CA PHE A 591 21.03 -8.38 3.96
C PHE A 591 21.08 -9.90 4.15
N SER A 592 20.64 -10.62 3.13
CA SER A 592 20.83 -12.05 3.01
C SER A 592 22.16 -12.33 2.32
N LEU A 593 22.96 -13.19 2.94
CA LEU A 593 24.01 -13.90 2.25
C LEU A 593 23.35 -15.04 1.51
N GLN A 594 23.19 -14.89 0.19
CA GLN A 594 22.92 -16.03 -0.66
C GLN A 594 24.09 -17.01 -0.46
N GLY A 595 23.79 -18.16 0.12
CA GLY A 595 24.69 -19.31 0.19
C GLY A 595 24.24 -20.32 -0.84
#